data_AF-A0A8X6SAB5-F1
#
_entry.id   AF-A0A8X6SAB5-F1
#
_cell.length_a   1.000
_cell.length_b   1.000
_cell.length_c   1.000
_cell.angle_alpha   90.00
_cell.angle_beta   90.00
_cell.angle_gamma   90.00
#
_symmetry.space_group_name_H-M   'P 1'
#
loop_
_entity.id
_entity.type
_entity.pdbx_description
1 polymer ?
#
loop_
_entity_poly.entity_id
_entity_poly.type
_entity_poly.pdbx_seq_one_letter_code
_entity_poly.pdbx_strand_id
1 'polypeptide(L)'
;MEPVGAYRIFERSEDHRMLRYTDYYGDGDSKAFDAVKDIYGKDSVTKLECIGHIQKRVGTRLRKLKSRNKGLGGKGKLTDGLINKLQNYYGIAIRSNIGNLEKMQSAVIAAFFHCCSSKHQPKHGQCPVGDESWCKFQRAKASNIVYQDKSLGLPQNIVNTIKPVYMDLCVTEIF
;
A
#
# COMPACT_ATOMS: atom_id res chain seq x y z
N MET A 1 7.83 -16.04 12.05
CA MET A 1 8.33 -16.38 13.40
C MET A 1 7.48 -17.53 13.90
N GLU A 2 8.11 -18.58 14.44
CA GLU A 2 7.37 -19.70 15.04
C GLU A 2 6.69 -19.26 16.35
N PRO A 3 5.46 -19.72 16.65
CA PRO A 3 4.72 -19.30 17.85
C PRO A 3 5.48 -19.52 19.16
N VAL A 4 6.15 -20.67 19.29
CA VAL A 4 6.96 -21.00 20.46
C VAL A 4 8.14 -20.03 20.62
N GLY A 5 8.72 -19.58 19.51
CA GLY A 5 9.81 -18.60 19.53
C GLY A 5 9.34 -17.24 20.01
N ALA A 6 8.19 -16.77 19.50
CA ALA A 6 7.58 -15.51 19.94
C ALA A 6 7.25 -15.54 21.44
N TYR A 7 6.59 -16.59 21.90
CA TYR A 7 6.22 -16.76 23.30
C TYR A 7 7.43 -16.68 24.23
N ARG A 8 8.48 -17.47 23.95
CA ARG A 8 9.71 -17.48 24.76
C ARG A 8 10.41 -16.12 24.81
N ILE A 9 10.31 -15.31 23.76
CA ILE A 9 10.91 -13.97 23.75
C ILE A 9 10.16 -13.03 24.70
N PHE A 10 8.82 -13.07 24.67
CA PHE A 10 7.98 -12.21 25.49
C PHE A 10 7.98 -12.65 26.96
N GLU A 11 7.83 -13.94 27.24
CA GLU A 11 7.92 -14.50 28.60
C GLU A 11 9.21 -14.07 29.30
N ARG A 12 10.35 -14.24 28.62
CA ARG A 12 11.66 -13.90 29.18
C ARG A 12 11.88 -12.41 29.41
N SER A 13 11.17 -11.51 28.71
CA SER A 13 11.38 -10.07 28.91
C SER A 13 10.82 -9.61 30.24
N GLU A 14 9.70 -10.17 30.70
CA GLU A 14 9.16 -9.86 32.02
C GLU A 14 10.05 -10.47 33.11
N ASP A 15 10.33 -11.76 33.02
CA ASP A 15 11.07 -12.51 34.05
C ASP A 15 12.51 -12.01 34.26
N HIS A 16 13.24 -11.75 33.18
CA HIS A 16 14.68 -11.46 33.27
C HIS A 16 15.03 -9.98 33.13
N ARG A 17 14.12 -9.16 32.59
CA ARG A 17 14.41 -7.77 32.26
C ARG A 17 13.41 -6.78 32.86
N MET A 18 12.34 -7.26 33.49
CA MET A 18 11.25 -6.40 33.97
C MET A 18 10.67 -5.49 32.87
N LEU A 19 10.60 -6.01 31.64
CA LEU A 19 10.13 -5.29 30.45
C LEU A 19 8.92 -5.99 29.82
N ARG A 20 7.99 -5.19 29.31
CA ARG A 20 6.85 -5.66 28.53
C ARG A 20 6.90 -5.08 27.13
N TYR A 21 6.70 -5.93 26.13
CA TYR A 21 6.49 -5.50 24.76
C TYR A 21 5.03 -5.10 24.57
N THR A 22 4.79 -3.89 24.05
CA THR A 22 3.45 -3.37 23.75
C THR A 22 3.03 -3.61 22.32
N ASP A 23 4.00 -3.81 21.42
CA ASP A 23 3.78 -3.85 19.98
C ASP A 23 4.44 -5.07 19.35
N TYR A 24 3.71 -5.73 18.46
CA TYR A 24 4.18 -6.86 17.67
C TYR A 24 4.14 -6.52 16.18
N TYR A 25 5.30 -6.48 15.55
CA TYR A 25 5.42 -6.30 14.10
C TYR A 25 5.48 -7.67 13.41
N GLY A 26 4.47 -7.98 12.61
CA GLY A 26 4.47 -9.24 11.87
C GLY A 26 3.46 -9.31 10.74
N ASP A 27 3.43 -10.47 10.07
CA ASP A 27 2.54 -10.70 8.94
C ASP A 27 1.07 -10.83 9.38
N GLY A 28 0.15 -10.49 8.48
CA GLY A 28 -1.29 -10.44 8.72
C GLY A 28 -1.91 -11.73 9.26
N ASP A 29 -1.38 -12.89 8.88
CA ASP A 29 -1.76 -14.21 9.43
C ASP A 29 -0.57 -14.77 10.23
N SER A 30 -0.52 -14.47 11.52
CA SER A 30 0.61 -14.83 12.39
C SER A 30 0.08 -15.55 13.62
N LYS A 31 0.13 -16.88 13.57
CA LYS A 31 -0.06 -17.74 14.77
C LYS A 31 0.87 -17.34 15.92
N ALA A 32 1.99 -16.69 15.61
CA ALA A 32 2.92 -16.17 16.60
C ALA A 32 2.39 -14.92 17.32
N PHE A 33 1.57 -14.08 16.67
CA PHE A 33 0.86 -13.00 17.37
C PHE A 33 -0.20 -13.58 18.32
N ASP A 34 -0.98 -14.56 17.87
CA ASP A 34 -2.02 -15.18 18.71
C ASP A 34 -1.45 -15.80 19.99
N ALA A 35 -0.20 -16.27 19.94
CA ALA A 35 0.49 -16.81 21.11
C ALA A 35 0.95 -15.75 22.13
N VAL A 36 1.06 -14.47 21.73
CA VAL A 36 1.62 -13.41 22.59
C VAL A 36 0.66 -12.25 22.86
N LYS A 37 -0.46 -12.15 22.14
CA LYS A 37 -1.40 -11.01 22.22
C LYS A 37 -1.90 -10.71 23.65
N ASP A 38 -2.02 -11.75 24.47
CA ASP A 38 -2.56 -11.70 25.82
C ASP A 38 -1.52 -12.02 26.90
N ILE A 39 -0.22 -12.06 26.55
CA ILE A 39 0.82 -12.64 27.43
C ILE A 39 1.02 -11.87 28.75
N TYR A 40 0.78 -10.56 28.75
CA TYR A 40 0.84 -9.71 29.96
C TYR A 40 -0.56 -9.33 30.49
N GLY A 41 -1.60 -10.03 30.04
CA GLY A 41 -3.00 -9.68 30.26
C GLY A 41 -3.74 -9.45 28.94
N LYS A 42 -5.07 -9.35 29.03
CA LYS A 42 -5.95 -9.25 27.85
C LYS A 42 -5.60 -8.04 26.97
N ASP A 43 -5.44 -8.29 25.67
CA ASP A 43 -5.13 -7.30 24.64
C ASP A 43 -3.86 -6.46 24.98
N SER A 44 -2.89 -7.07 25.66
CA SER A 44 -1.68 -6.39 26.14
C SER A 44 -0.65 -6.09 25.04
N VAL A 45 -0.75 -6.76 23.89
CA VAL A 45 0.15 -6.55 22.75
C VAL A 45 -0.65 -6.16 21.51
N THR A 46 -0.35 -5.00 20.95
CA THR A 46 -0.95 -4.49 19.71
C THR A 46 -0.23 -5.06 18.50
N LYS A 47 -0.99 -5.58 17.53
CA LYS A 47 -0.43 -6.03 16.25
C LYS A 47 -0.28 -4.84 15.31
N LEU A 48 0.95 -4.61 14.85
CA LEU A 48 1.26 -3.63 13.83
C LEU A 48 1.69 -4.33 12.54
N GLU A 49 1.25 -3.79 11.40
CA GLU A 49 1.66 -4.29 10.09
C GLU A 49 2.80 -3.47 9.52
N CYS A 50 3.79 -4.14 8.96
CA CYS A 50 4.83 -3.42 8.23
C CYS A 50 4.30 -2.92 6.88
N ILE A 51 4.81 -1.78 6.42
CA ILE A 51 4.45 -1.17 5.13
C ILE A 51 4.65 -2.17 3.99
N GLY A 52 5.71 -2.97 4.03
CA GLY A 52 5.97 -4.02 3.05
C GLY A 52 4.85 -5.07 2.99
N HIS A 53 4.23 -5.39 4.12
CA HIS A 53 3.08 -6.29 4.17
C HIS A 53 1.85 -5.66 3.52
N ILE A 54 1.58 -4.38 3.77
CA ILE A 54 0.48 -3.63 3.14
C ILE A 54 0.69 -3.60 1.62
N GLN A 55 1.90 -3.31 1.15
CA GLN A 55 2.24 -3.35 -0.28
C GLN A 55 1.96 -4.73 -0.88
N LYS A 56 2.37 -5.82 -0.22
CA LYS A 56 2.09 -7.19 -0.66
C LYS A 56 0.59 -7.47 -0.71
N ARG A 57 -0.16 -7.02 0.30
CA ARG A 57 -1.62 -7.20 0.39
C ARG A 57 -2.35 -6.52 -0.76
N VAL A 58 -2.02 -5.27 -1.10
CA VAL A 58 -2.56 -4.56 -2.27
C VAL A 58 -2.36 -5.41 -3.53
N GLY A 59 -1.13 -5.86 -3.77
CA GLY A 59 -0.81 -6.66 -4.96
C GLY A 59 -1.56 -7.99 -5.00
N THR A 60 -1.63 -8.69 -3.88
CA THR A 60 -2.36 -9.97 -3.77
C THR A 60 -3.84 -9.77 -4.05
N ARG A 61 -4.47 -8.72 -3.51
CA ARG A 61 -5.88 -8.41 -3.79
C ARG A 61 -6.11 -8.10 -5.27
N LEU A 62 -5.22 -7.33 -5.90
CA LEU A 62 -5.29 -7.04 -7.33
C LEU A 62 -5.08 -8.28 -8.21
N ARG A 63 -4.15 -9.17 -7.87
CA ARG A 63 -3.95 -10.44 -8.59
C ARG A 63 -5.14 -11.39 -8.44
N LYS A 64 -5.75 -11.43 -7.24
CA LYS A 64 -7.01 -12.17 -7.00
C LYS A 64 -8.17 -11.58 -7.81
N LEU A 65 -8.28 -10.25 -7.88
CA LEU A 65 -9.28 -9.58 -8.72
C LEU A 65 -9.07 -9.92 -10.21
N LYS A 66 -7.82 -9.83 -10.69
CA LYS A 66 -7.43 -10.18 -12.07
C LYS A 66 -7.80 -11.62 -12.44
N SER A 67 -7.53 -12.58 -11.55
CA SER A 67 -7.79 -14.00 -11.81
C SER A 67 -9.27 -14.37 -11.77
N ARG A 68 -10.06 -13.73 -10.90
CA ARG A 68 -11.51 -13.99 -10.79
C ARG A 68 -12.32 -13.40 -11.93
N ASN A 69 -11.84 -12.33 -12.58
CA ASN A 69 -12.57 -11.62 -13.62
C ASN A 69 -11.90 -11.84 -14.99
N LYS A 70 -12.49 -12.72 -15.79
CA LYS A 70 -12.06 -12.93 -17.18
C LYS A 70 -12.06 -11.60 -17.93
N GLY A 71 -10.96 -11.30 -18.61
CA GLY A 71 -10.81 -10.08 -19.41
C GLY A 71 -10.25 -8.85 -18.69
N LEU A 72 -9.95 -8.91 -17.37
CA LEU A 72 -9.21 -7.85 -16.68
C LEU A 72 -7.70 -7.86 -16.98
N GLY A 73 -7.12 -9.03 -17.26
CA GLY A 73 -5.71 -9.17 -17.62
C GLY A 73 -5.44 -8.95 -19.11
N GLY A 74 -4.16 -8.73 -19.45
CA GLY A 74 -3.68 -8.63 -20.83
C GLY A 74 -2.99 -7.30 -21.16
N LYS A 75 -2.43 -7.21 -22.37
CA LYS A 75 -1.80 -5.98 -22.88
C LYS A 75 -2.83 -4.84 -22.91
N GLY A 76 -2.44 -3.66 -22.41
CA GLY A 76 -3.33 -2.50 -22.28
C GLY A 76 -4.37 -2.60 -21.15
N LYS A 77 -4.22 -3.57 -20.25
CA LYS A 77 -5.14 -3.82 -19.12
C LYS A 77 -4.36 -4.01 -17.81
N LEU A 78 -4.91 -4.75 -16.84
CA LEU A 78 -4.24 -5.02 -15.57
C LEU A 78 -3.16 -6.10 -15.72
N THR A 79 -1.94 -5.68 -16.07
CA THR A 79 -0.77 -6.55 -16.15
C THR A 79 -0.09 -6.73 -14.78
N ASP A 80 0.71 -7.78 -14.60
CA ASP A 80 1.48 -7.95 -13.36
C ASP A 80 2.51 -6.83 -13.15
N GLY A 81 3.07 -6.29 -14.24
CA GLY A 81 3.92 -5.09 -14.19
C GLY A 81 3.18 -3.86 -13.66
N LEU A 82 1.92 -3.65 -14.09
CA LEU A 82 1.09 -2.56 -13.56
C LEU A 82 0.73 -2.80 -12.08
N ILE A 83 0.42 -4.03 -11.69
CA ILE A 83 0.18 -4.39 -10.28
C ILE A 83 1.42 -4.08 -9.44
N ASN A 84 2.62 -4.47 -9.89
CA ASN A 84 3.87 -4.17 -9.18
C ASN A 84 4.09 -2.65 -9.05
N LYS A 85 3.82 -1.89 -10.11
CA LYS A 85 3.87 -0.42 -10.09
C LYS A 85 2.92 0.15 -9.03
N LEU A 86 1.67 -0.29 -9.03
CA LEU A 86 0.66 0.10 -8.04
C LEU A 86 1.10 -0.22 -6.60
N GLN A 87 1.65 -1.42 -6.35
CA GLN A 87 2.20 -1.79 -5.03
C GLN A 87 3.34 -0.86 -4.57
N ASN A 88 4.26 -0.51 -5.48
CA ASN A 88 5.39 0.34 -5.16
C ASN A 88 4.94 1.75 -4.79
N TYR A 89 4.05 2.32 -5.60
CA TYR A 89 3.45 3.61 -5.33
C TYR A 89 2.66 3.65 -4.03
N TYR A 90 1.92 2.59 -3.71
CA TYR A 90 1.20 2.49 -2.44
C TYR A 90 2.14 2.60 -1.24
N GLY A 91 3.26 1.87 -1.27
CA GLY A 91 4.26 1.94 -0.19
C GLY A 91 4.97 3.29 -0.11
N ILE A 92 5.21 3.95 -1.24
CA ILE A 92 5.76 5.32 -1.26
C ILE A 92 4.78 6.28 -0.62
N ALA A 93 3.48 6.21 -0.99
CA ALA A 93 2.45 7.07 -0.44
C ALA A 93 2.34 6.95 1.09
N ILE A 94 2.48 5.74 1.64
CA ILE A 94 2.54 5.53 3.09
C ILE A 94 3.83 6.12 3.68
N ARG A 95 5.01 5.72 3.17
CA ARG A 95 6.31 6.13 3.74
C ARG A 95 6.51 7.65 3.72
N SER A 96 5.98 8.33 2.71
CA SER A 96 6.11 9.78 2.58
C SER A 96 5.12 10.57 3.44
N ASN A 97 4.16 9.92 4.10
CA ASN A 97 3.09 10.59 4.85
C ASN A 97 2.84 9.94 6.23
N ILE A 98 3.89 9.43 6.87
CA ILE A 98 3.81 8.86 8.23
C ILE A 98 3.21 9.88 9.19
N GLY A 99 2.23 9.46 10.00
CA GLY A 99 1.53 10.32 10.95
C GLY A 99 0.52 11.30 10.33
N ASN A 100 0.26 11.22 9.01
CA ASN A 100 -0.75 12.05 8.36
C ASN A 100 -1.64 11.22 7.42
N LEU A 101 -2.75 10.73 7.97
CA LEU A 101 -3.72 9.88 7.28
C LEU A 101 -4.29 10.56 6.02
N GLU A 102 -4.69 11.83 6.12
CA GLU A 102 -5.31 12.56 5.01
C GLU A 102 -4.35 12.74 3.81
N LYS A 103 -3.09 13.13 4.08
CA LYS A 103 -2.06 13.24 3.05
C LYS A 103 -1.71 11.88 2.45
N MET A 104 -1.65 10.84 3.28
CA MET A 104 -1.43 9.48 2.80
C MET A 104 -2.54 9.04 1.84
N GLN A 105 -3.82 9.22 2.22
CA GLN A 105 -4.97 8.89 1.38
C GLN A 105 -4.92 9.66 0.06
N SER A 106 -4.63 10.96 0.14
CA SER A 106 -4.45 11.82 -1.04
C SER A 106 -3.34 11.31 -1.96
N ALA A 107 -2.19 10.92 -1.39
CA ALA A 107 -1.06 10.38 -2.14
C ALA A 107 -1.37 9.01 -2.78
N VAL A 108 -2.11 8.13 -2.10
CA VAL A 108 -2.55 6.85 -2.67
C VAL A 108 -3.50 7.09 -3.85
N ILE A 109 -4.47 8.00 -3.69
CA ILE A 109 -5.40 8.41 -4.76
C ILE A 109 -4.62 8.95 -5.96
N ALA A 110 -3.69 9.88 -5.72
CA ALA A 110 -2.85 10.46 -6.74
C ALA A 110 -2.07 9.41 -7.52
N ALA A 111 -1.49 8.44 -6.81
CA ALA A 111 -0.70 7.40 -7.43
C ALA A 111 -1.53 6.41 -8.26
N PHE A 112 -2.76 6.11 -7.82
CA PHE A 112 -3.70 5.30 -8.61
C PHE A 112 -4.01 5.97 -9.95
N PHE A 113 -4.44 7.22 -9.92
CA PHE A 113 -4.83 7.95 -11.12
C PHE A 113 -3.63 8.22 -12.02
N HIS A 114 -2.45 8.51 -11.46
CA HIS A 114 -1.20 8.58 -12.21
C HIS A 114 -0.92 7.28 -12.98
N CYS A 115 -1.08 6.12 -12.33
CA CYS A 115 -0.86 4.82 -12.97
C CYS A 115 -1.90 4.50 -14.06
N CYS A 116 -3.09 5.09 -13.97
CA CYS A 116 -4.17 4.95 -14.96
C CYS A 116 -4.14 6.01 -16.07
N SER A 117 -3.21 6.97 -16.00
CA SER A 117 -3.09 8.08 -16.97
C SER A 117 -2.70 7.59 -18.36
N SER A 118 -3.15 8.32 -19.37
CA SER A 118 -2.72 8.14 -20.76
C SER A 118 -2.47 9.47 -21.45
N LYS A 119 -1.84 9.41 -22.63
CA LYS A 119 -1.72 10.55 -23.54
C LYS A 119 -3.06 11.25 -23.84
N HIS A 120 -4.11 10.47 -24.06
CA HIS A 120 -5.43 10.99 -24.48
C HIS A 120 -6.32 11.39 -23.30
N GLN A 121 -6.07 10.80 -22.13
CA GLN A 121 -6.79 11.07 -20.91
C GLN A 121 -5.78 11.22 -19.76
N PRO A 122 -5.12 12.38 -19.66
CA PRO A 122 -4.14 12.63 -18.61
C PRO A 122 -4.83 12.70 -17.25
N LYS A 123 -4.31 11.96 -16.26
CA LYS A 123 -4.88 11.85 -14.90
C LYS A 123 -3.88 12.28 -13.84
N HIS A 124 -3.18 13.38 -14.10
CA HIS A 124 -2.13 13.91 -13.23
C HIS A 124 -2.62 14.96 -12.23
N GLY A 125 -3.92 15.30 -12.24
CA GLY A 125 -4.47 16.41 -11.44
C GLY A 125 -4.29 16.27 -9.92
N GLN A 126 -4.23 15.05 -9.39
CA GLN A 126 -4.00 14.80 -7.96
C GLN A 126 -2.52 14.60 -7.62
N CYS A 127 -1.63 14.52 -8.61
CA CYS A 127 -0.21 14.42 -8.34
C CYS A 127 0.29 15.73 -7.69
N PRO A 128 1.29 15.66 -6.79
CA PRO A 128 1.87 16.87 -6.20
C PRO A 128 2.38 17.80 -7.30
N VAL A 129 2.20 19.10 -7.11
CA VAL A 129 2.66 20.13 -8.05
C VAL A 129 4.11 20.54 -7.72
N GLY A 130 4.78 21.18 -8.67
CA GLY A 130 6.16 21.66 -8.50
C GLY A 130 7.22 20.80 -9.16
N ASP A 131 8.44 21.33 -9.17
CA ASP A 131 9.68 20.74 -9.70
C ASP A 131 10.16 19.52 -8.90
N GLU A 132 9.85 19.48 -7.61
CA GLU A 132 10.09 18.35 -6.70
C GLU A 132 9.02 17.24 -6.79
N SER A 133 8.04 17.38 -7.68
CA SER A 133 6.99 16.37 -7.85
C SER A 133 7.54 15.04 -8.36
N TRP A 134 7.19 13.92 -7.75
CA TRP A 134 7.50 12.61 -8.34
C TRP A 134 6.80 12.37 -9.70
N CYS A 135 5.79 13.18 -10.04
CA CYS A 135 5.08 13.13 -11.31
C CYS A 135 5.78 13.96 -12.39
N LYS A 136 6.34 13.28 -13.40
CA LYS A 136 7.04 13.94 -14.52
C LYS A 136 6.20 14.99 -15.25
N PHE A 137 4.89 14.77 -15.37
CA PHE A 137 3.97 15.77 -15.95
C PHE A 137 3.94 17.05 -15.12
N GLN A 138 3.82 16.93 -13.79
CA GLN A 138 3.74 18.10 -12.91
C GLN A 138 5.08 18.84 -12.85
N ARG A 139 6.20 18.13 -12.87
CA ARG A 139 7.54 18.74 -12.99
C ARG A 139 7.69 19.52 -14.30
N ALA A 140 7.34 18.90 -15.42
CA ALA A 140 7.42 19.57 -16.71
C ALA A 140 6.51 20.79 -16.76
N LYS A 141 5.30 20.71 -16.21
CA LYS A 141 4.38 21.85 -16.07
C LYS A 141 5.00 22.97 -15.23
N ALA A 142 5.66 22.65 -14.11
CA ALA A 142 6.33 23.64 -13.26
C ALA A 142 7.50 24.33 -13.98
N SER A 143 8.22 23.60 -14.84
CA SER A 143 9.34 24.13 -15.64
C SER A 143 8.92 24.71 -17.00
N ASN A 144 7.62 24.82 -17.29
CA ASN A 144 7.09 25.23 -18.61
C ASN A 144 7.61 24.39 -19.79
N ILE A 145 7.88 23.10 -19.57
CA ILE A 145 8.32 22.14 -20.58
C ILE A 145 7.12 21.32 -21.09
N VAL A 146 7.09 21.06 -22.40
CA VAL A 146 6.09 20.17 -23.01
C VAL A 146 6.34 18.72 -22.58
N TYR A 147 5.40 18.14 -21.83
CA TYR A 147 5.43 16.72 -21.48
C TYR A 147 4.58 15.89 -22.45
N GLN A 148 5.16 14.83 -22.99
CA GLN A 148 4.42 13.83 -23.76
C GLN A 148 4.30 12.54 -22.96
N ASP A 149 3.09 12.25 -22.47
CA ASP A 149 2.77 10.96 -21.87
C ASP A 149 2.80 9.88 -22.96
N LYS A 150 3.61 8.83 -22.75
CA LYS A 150 3.71 7.68 -23.65
C LYS A 150 2.83 6.51 -23.18
N SER A 151 2.13 6.69 -22.06
CA SER A 151 1.29 5.65 -21.45
C SER A 151 0.03 5.46 -22.28
N LEU A 152 -0.31 4.18 -22.54
CA LEU A 152 -1.60 3.79 -23.12
C LEU A 152 -2.76 4.00 -22.15
N GLY A 153 -2.46 4.08 -20.85
CA GLY A 153 -3.43 4.10 -19.76
C GLY A 153 -4.27 2.84 -19.67
N LEU A 154 -5.33 2.93 -18.87
CA LEU A 154 -6.28 1.85 -18.66
C LEU A 154 -7.67 2.24 -19.18
N PRO A 155 -8.39 1.31 -19.84
CA PRO A 155 -9.81 1.47 -20.14
C PRO A 155 -10.62 1.84 -18.91
N GLN A 156 -11.59 2.74 -19.05
CA GLN A 156 -12.33 3.28 -17.91
C GLN A 156 -13.11 2.21 -17.12
N ASN A 157 -13.64 1.19 -17.79
CA ASN A 157 -14.28 0.06 -17.13
C ASN A 157 -13.30 -0.68 -16.20
N ILE A 158 -12.06 -0.89 -16.64
CA ILE A 158 -11.01 -1.54 -15.84
C ILE A 158 -10.60 -0.65 -14.66
N VAL A 159 -10.46 0.66 -14.87
CA VAL A 159 -10.19 1.62 -13.79
C VAL A 159 -11.27 1.54 -12.72
N ASN A 160 -12.55 1.54 -13.11
CA ASN A 160 -13.68 1.47 -12.20
C ASN A 160 -13.71 0.15 -11.42
N THR A 161 -13.34 -0.97 -12.02
CA THR A 161 -13.26 -2.27 -11.34
C THR A 161 -12.10 -2.34 -10.33
N ILE A 162 -10.95 -1.73 -10.65
CA ILE A 162 -9.76 -1.80 -9.79
C ILE A 162 -9.81 -0.82 -8.62
N LYS A 163 -10.33 0.39 -8.87
CA LYS A 163 -10.35 1.50 -7.89
C LYS A 163 -10.81 1.07 -6.49
N PRO A 164 -11.98 0.43 -6.30
CA PRO A 164 -12.43 0.06 -4.95
C PRO A 164 -11.43 -0.87 -4.25
N VAL A 165 -10.89 -1.87 -4.95
CA VAL A 165 -9.92 -2.81 -4.36
C VAL A 165 -8.60 -2.14 -3.99
N TYR A 166 -8.16 -1.16 -4.79
CA TYR A 166 -6.95 -0.41 -4.49
C TYR A 166 -7.13 0.54 -3.31
N MET A 167 -8.29 1.21 -3.19
CA MET A 167 -8.56 2.17 -2.10
C MET A 167 -8.97 1.52 -0.78
N ASP A 168 -9.43 0.27 -0.79
CA ASP A 168 -9.93 -0.43 0.42
C ASP A 168 -8.90 -0.54 1.55
N LEU A 169 -7.60 -0.46 1.24
CA LEU A 169 -6.53 -0.53 2.25
C LEU A 169 -6.14 0.86 2.80
N CYS A 170 -6.82 1.93 2.38
CA CYS A 170 -6.58 3.31 2.84
C CYS A 170 -7.53 3.76 3.96
N VAL A 171 -8.56 2.97 4.26
CA VAL A 171 -9.62 3.34 5.22
C VAL A 171 -9.40 2.78 6.62
N THR A 172 -8.48 1.84 6.77
CA THR A 172 -8.12 1.24 8.06
C THR A 172 -6.96 2.01 8.69
N GLU A 173 -7.08 2.33 9.97
CA GLU A 173 -6.04 2.84 10.87
C GLU A 173 -4.92 1.80 11.04
N ILE A 174 -4.15 1.52 9.97
CA ILE A 174 -3.00 0.60 9.98
C ILE A 174 -1.69 1.38 10.24
N PHE A 175 -1.76 2.64 10.69
CA PHE A 175 -0.60 3.53 10.81
C PHE A 175 -0.62 4.34 12.11
#